data_AF-A0A536LPF1-F1
#
_entry.id   AF-A0A536LPF1-F1
#
_cell.length_a   1.000
_cell.length_b   1.000
_cell.length_c   1.000
_cell.angle_alpha   90.00
_cell.angle_beta   90.00
_cell.angle_gamma   90.00
#
_symmetry.space_group_name_H-M   'P 1'
#
loop_
_entity.id
_entity.type
_entity.pdbx_description
1 polymer ?
#
loop_
_entity_poly.entity_id
_entity_poly.type
_entity_poly.pdbx_seq_one_letter_code
_entity_poly.pdbx_strand_id
1 'polypeptide(L)' 'MRDIRETGAEVIATANPGCMTQLEAGLRRHRMKGRVVHVVELLDEAYPRAAARV' A
#
# COMPACT_ATOMS: atom_id res chain seq x y z
N MET A 1 13.39 5.66 0.00
CA MET A 1 12.28 6.63 0.04
C MET A 1 12.36 7.71 -1.02
N ARG A 2 13.54 8.17 -1.47
CA ARG A 2 13.67 9.19 -2.54
C ARG A 2 12.87 8.81 -3.79
N ASP A 3 13.14 7.64 -4.35
CA ASP A 3 12.51 7.22 -5.62
C ASP A 3 10.98 7.11 -5.48
N ILE A 4 10.48 6.59 -4.35
CA ILE A 4 9.04 6.55 -4.03
C ILE A 4 8.44 7.96 -3.95
N ARG A 5 9.17 8.95 -3.42
CA ARG A 5 8.68 10.33 -3.33
C ARG A 5 8.57 10.98 -4.71
N GLU A 6 9.49 10.66 -5.61
CA GLU A 6 9.52 11.20 -6.97
C GLU A 6 8.36 10.68 -7.83
N THR A 7 7.77 9.52 -7.51
CA THR A 7 6.59 9.03 -8.22
C THR A 7 5.30 9.79 -7.88
N GLY A 8 5.25 10.47 -6.73
CA GLY A 8 4.02 11.10 -6.22
C GLY A 8 2.92 10.10 -5.82
N ALA A 9 3.24 8.81 -5.69
CA ALA A 9 2.25 7.79 -5.36
C ALA A 9 1.72 7.96 -3.92
N GLU A 10 0.40 7.89 -3.77
CA GLU A 10 -0.28 7.94 -2.46
C GLU A 10 -0.46 6.55 -1.83
N VAL A 11 -0.37 5.50 -2.65
CA VAL A 11 -0.53 4.10 -2.24
C VAL A 11 0.68 3.29 -2.72
N ILE A 12 1.28 2.54 -1.80
CA ILE A 12 2.36 1.59 -2.10
C ILE A 12 1.81 0.18 -1.84
N ALA A 13 1.61 -0.59 -2.90
CA ALA A 13 1.17 -1.98 -2.78
C ALA A 13 2.38 -2.93 -2.75
N THR A 14 2.34 -3.93 -1.86
CA THR A 14 3.35 -5.00 -1.81
C THR A 14 2.70 -6.33 -1.39
N ALA A 15 3.32 -7.46 -1.73
CA ALA A 15 2.86 -8.79 -1.33
C ALA A 15 3.73 -9.41 -0.22
N ASN A 16 4.70 -8.66 0.29
CA ASN A 16 5.64 -9.14 1.30
C ASN A 16 5.43 -8.37 2.62
N PRO A 17 4.94 -9.02 3.69
CA PRO A 17 4.74 -8.40 5.00
C PRO A 17 6.00 -7.74 5.59
N GLY A 18 7.19 -8.31 5.29
CA GLY A 18 8.47 -7.72 5.68
C GLY A 18 8.71 -6.38 4.98
N CYS A 19 8.39 -6.29 3.69
CA CYS A 19 8.43 -5.02 2.96
C CYS A 19 7.40 -4.03 3.49
N MET A 20 6.19 -4.48 3.88
CA MET A 20 5.17 -3.60 4.46
C MET A 20 5.71 -2.87 5.69
N THR A 21 6.22 -3.62 6.66
CA THR A 21 6.81 -3.06 7.88
C THR A 21 7.94 -2.07 7.58
N GLN A 22 8.82 -2.41 6.63
CA GLN A 22 9.94 -1.55 6.24
C GLN A 22 9.46 -0.25 5.56
N LEU A 23 8.50 -0.35 4.65
CA LEU A 23 7.96 0.78 3.91
C LEU A 23 7.16 1.73 4.82
N GLU A 24 6.35 1.20 5.73
CA GLU A 24 5.62 1.97 6.73
C GLU A 24 6.57 2.72 7.66
N ALA A 25 7.62 2.04 8.14
CA ALA A 25 8.67 2.68 8.92
C ALA A 25 9.38 3.78 8.11
N GLY A 26 9.62 3.54 6.82
CA GLY A 26 10.16 4.51 5.87
C GLY A 26 9.28 5.76 5.72
N LEU A 27 7.99 5.59 5.47
CA LEU A 27 7.04 6.70 5.37
C LEU A 27 7.03 7.55 6.64
N ARG A 28 6.94 6.90 7.82
CA ARG A 28 6.96 7.57 9.13
C ARG A 28 8.27 8.32 9.37
N ARG A 29 9.41 7.67 9.16
CA ARG A 29 10.75 8.26 9.37
C ARG A 29 10.97 9.49 8.50
N HIS A 30 10.46 9.48 7.28
CA HIS A 30 10.64 10.56 6.32
C HIS A 30 9.47 11.56 6.28
N ARG A 31 8.49 11.43 7.19
CA ARG A 31 7.27 12.26 7.24
C ARG A 31 6.56 12.35 5.89
N MET A 32 6.57 11.26 5.13
CA MET A 32 5.88 11.16 3.84
C MET A 32 4.42 10.78 4.08
N LYS A 33 3.53 11.41 3.31
CA LYS A 33 2.11 11.04 3.25
C LYS A 33 1.94 9.81 2.37
N GLY A 34 0.85 9.08 2.58
CA GLY A 34 0.50 7.86 1.84
C GLY A 34 0.34 6.65 2.75
N ARG A 35 -0.06 5.53 2.17
CA ARG A 35 -0.27 4.25 2.88
C ARG A 35 0.41 3.09 2.16
N VAL A 36 0.82 2.10 2.95
CA VAL A 36 1.29 0.81 2.43
C VAL A 36 0.16 -0.18 2.60
N VAL A 37 -0.09 -1.00 1.60
CA VAL A 37 -1.15 -2.01 1.60
C VAL A 37 -0.62 -3.35 1.10
N HIS A 38 -1.21 -4.42 1.56
CA HIS A 38 -1.06 -5.70 0.89
C HIS A 38 -1.79 -5.67 -0.46
N VAL A 39 -1.22 -6.28 -1.50
CA VAL A 39 -1.85 -6.31 -2.84
C VAL A 39 -3.30 -6.81 -2.83
N VAL A 40 -3.63 -7.76 -1.95
CA VAL A 40 -5.01 -8.28 -1.84
C VAL A 40 -5.99 -7.29 -1.21
N GLU A 41 -5.53 -6.39 -0.34
CA GLU A 41 -6.38 -5.34 0.22
C GLU A 41 -6.74 -4.33 -0.86
N LEU A 42 -5.76 -3.96 -1.71
CA LEU A 42 -5.99 -3.08 -2.85
C LEU A 42 -6.96 -3.70 -3.87
N LEU A 43 -6.85 -5.02 -4.09
CA LEU A 43 -7.78 -5.75 -4.95
C LEU A 43 -9.19 -5.83 -4.34
N ASP A 44 -9.32 -6.05 -3.04
CA ASP A 44 -10.61 -6.06 -2.33
C ASP A 44 -11.31 -4.69 -2.41
N GLU A 45 -10.56 -3.60 -2.32
CA GLU A 45 -11.08 -2.24 -2.51
C GLU A 45 -11.53 -1.97 -3.95
N ALA A 46 -10.81 -2.50 -4.94
CA ALA A 46 -11.06 -2.24 -6.36
C ALA A 46 -12.19 -3.12 -6.94
N TYR A 47 -12.31 -4.35 -6.46
CA TYR A 47 -13.38 -5.22 -6.93
C TYR A 47 -14.71 -4.77 -6.34
N PRO A 48 -15.80 -4.76 -7.15
CA PRO A 48 -17.12 -4.66 -6.59
C PRO A 48 -17.25 -5.75 -5.53
N ARG A 49 -17.81 -5.42 -4.36
CA ARG A 49 -18.30 -6.44 -3.43
C ARG A 49 -19.33 -7.25 -4.22
N ALA A 50 -18.88 -8.33 -4.85
CA ALA A 50 -19.77 -9.24 -5.55
C ALA A 50 -20.77 -9.63 -4.46
N ALA A 51 -22.02 -9.19 -4.60
CA ALA A 51 -23.10 -9.59 -3.71
C ALA A 51 -22.91 -11.09 -3.51
N ALA A 52 -22.59 -11.48 -2.27
CA ALA A 52 -22.09 -12.80 -1.94
C ALA A 52 -22.89 -13.85 -2.71
N ARG A 53 -22.30 -14.36 -3.79
CA ARG A 53 -22.85 -15.51 -4.50
C ARG A 53 -22.19 -16.73 -3.88
N VAL A 54 -22.63 -17.02 -2.66
CA VAL A 54 -22.68 -18.36 -2.07
C VAL A 54 -24.00 -18.45 -1.34
#